data_AF-A0AAD5VQ78-F1
#
_entry.id   AF-A0AAD5VQ78-F1
#
_cell.length_a   1.000
_cell.length_b   1.000
_cell.length_c   1.000
_cell.angle_alpha   90.00
_cell.angle_beta   90.00
_cell.angle_gamma   90.00
#
_symmetry.space_group_name_H-M   'P 1'
#
loop_
_entity.id
_entity.type
_entity.pdbx_description
1 polymer ?
#
loop_
_entity_poly.entity_id
_entity_poly.type
_entity_poly.pdbx_seq_one_letter_code
_entity_poly.pdbx_strand_id
1 'polypeptide(L)'
;MTSTLSSQLFTPASTHDLPTTTAPTIYGPFHTPSEAAGAQVVNRSSIAALAFLAWDLTITFDDEVRYIWPPHDCFIWQVYQAVAVTLVIIAVDTILILRVFALFRNSPIVHNIIRIAFIGEVISMIIGVVLSTPHIEYNDVCLVVRVPRSFGLWLASLVFQILLFILTSYRFYSTIKGGWGRVPLVSVMMRDGTWAFFLLFFIYAGYATLIIIPHESYSGVLFGWLLAAFSFAGYRIILNLYHFGSAQQNHRSTQLPSHHTRITGTDIQFTSHRASSGPESHELTMFSPKTTRVGGRHVSTLSSISSVPEPELA
;
A
#
# COMPACT_ATOMS: atom_id res chain seq x y z
N MET A 1 -18.78 58.05 -20.06
CA MET A 1 -18.36 56.74 -20.63
C MET A 1 -17.83 55.89 -19.47
N THR A 2 -18.57 55.49 -18.43
CA THR A 2 -19.86 54.79 -18.29
C THR A 2 -19.98 53.51 -19.13
N SER A 3 -19.55 52.39 -18.54
CA SER A 3 -20.32 51.14 -18.55
C SER A 3 -19.81 50.17 -17.47
N THR A 4 -20.44 50.28 -16.31
CA THR A 4 -20.60 49.27 -15.26
C THR A 4 -21.45 48.09 -15.74
N LEU A 5 -21.06 46.87 -15.41
CA LEU A 5 -21.93 45.68 -15.41
C LEU A 5 -21.39 44.74 -14.30
N SER A 6 -21.86 44.89 -13.06
CA SER A 6 -23.08 44.28 -12.49
C SER A 6 -22.83 42.87 -11.96
N SER A 7 -22.53 42.85 -10.66
CA SER A 7 -22.91 41.83 -9.68
C SER A 7 -24.27 41.20 -9.98
N GLN A 8 -24.31 39.89 -10.19
CA GLN A 8 -25.54 39.10 -10.10
C GLN A 8 -25.46 38.28 -8.81
N LEU A 9 -26.18 38.80 -7.82
CA LEU A 9 -26.54 38.17 -6.57
C LEU A 9 -27.31 36.87 -6.85
N PHE A 10 -26.93 35.84 -6.11
CA PHE A 10 -27.70 34.60 -5.95
C PHE A 10 -28.94 34.92 -5.10
N THR A 11 -30.11 35.08 -5.70
CA THR A 11 -31.39 35.14 -4.98
C THR A 11 -31.96 33.74 -4.77
N PRO A 12 -32.54 33.42 -3.59
CA PRO A 12 -33.15 32.12 -3.34
C PRO A 12 -34.55 32.07 -3.97
N ALA A 13 -34.80 31.08 -4.83
CA ALA A 13 -36.13 30.83 -5.36
C ALA A 13 -36.99 30.08 -4.32
N SER A 14 -38.16 30.63 -4.02
CA SER A 14 -39.12 30.12 -3.06
C SER A 14 -39.77 28.81 -3.51
N THR A 15 -39.83 27.89 -2.55
CA THR A 15 -40.85 26.85 -2.30
C THR A 15 -42.05 26.83 -3.24
N HIS A 16 -42.14 25.77 -4.06
CA HIS A 16 -43.41 25.17 -4.46
C HIS A 16 -43.38 23.69 -4.08
N ASP A 17 -44.35 23.31 -3.25
CA ASP A 17 -44.59 21.98 -2.72
C ASP A 17 -44.76 20.94 -3.83
N LEU A 18 -43.94 19.89 -3.77
CA LEU A 18 -44.21 18.61 -4.43
C LEU A 18 -44.03 17.51 -3.36
N PRO A 19 -44.93 16.52 -3.27
CA PRO A 19 -44.87 15.52 -2.22
C PRO A 19 -43.62 14.67 -2.41
N THR A 20 -42.74 14.75 -1.42
CA THR A 20 -41.51 13.98 -1.30
C THR A 20 -41.85 12.51 -1.10
N THR A 21 -42.05 11.80 -2.21
CA THR A 21 -41.84 10.35 -2.26
C THR A 21 -40.36 10.12 -1.98
N THR A 22 -40.04 9.84 -0.71
CA THR A 22 -38.71 9.49 -0.22
C THR A 22 -38.28 8.15 -0.84
N ALA A 23 -37.83 8.19 -2.09
CA ALA A 23 -36.96 7.16 -2.62
C ALA A 23 -35.58 7.34 -1.95
N PRO A 24 -35.01 6.32 -1.31
CA PRO A 24 -33.64 6.41 -0.83
C PRO A 24 -32.74 6.46 -2.07
N THR A 25 -32.33 7.65 -2.49
CA THR A 25 -31.19 7.80 -3.39
C THR A 25 -29.96 7.40 -2.60
N ILE A 26 -29.60 6.14 -2.74
CA ILE A 26 -28.37 5.53 -2.25
C ILE A 26 -27.20 6.19 -3.01
N TYR A 27 -26.74 7.36 -2.54
CA TYR A 27 -25.50 7.99 -3.00
C TYR A 27 -24.34 7.50 -2.13
N GLY A 28 -23.99 6.23 -2.24
CA GLY A 28 -22.84 5.66 -1.53
C GLY A 28 -22.84 5.99 -0.02
N PRO A 29 -21.69 6.31 0.59
CA PRO A 29 -21.59 6.55 2.04
C PRO A 29 -22.17 7.90 2.53
N PHE A 30 -22.87 8.68 1.70
CA PHE A 30 -23.34 10.02 2.05
C PHE A 30 -24.86 10.08 2.27
N HIS A 31 -25.29 10.69 3.37
CA HIS A 31 -26.70 10.77 3.76
C HIS A 31 -27.40 12.04 3.24
N THR A 32 -26.64 13.10 2.93
CA THR A 32 -27.18 14.36 2.41
C THR A 32 -26.48 14.84 1.13
N PRO A 33 -27.19 15.54 0.22
CA PRO A 33 -26.61 16.08 -1.00
C PRO A 33 -25.54 17.15 -0.73
N SER A 34 -25.64 17.88 0.39
CA SER A 34 -24.64 18.85 0.83
C SER A 34 -23.31 18.21 1.24
N GLU A 35 -23.35 17.04 1.89
CA GLU A 35 -22.14 16.29 2.25
C GLU A 35 -21.42 15.77 1.00
N ALA A 36 -22.17 15.23 0.03
CA ALA A 36 -21.59 14.78 -1.23
C ALA A 36 -20.96 15.95 -2.03
N ALA A 37 -21.60 17.12 -2.05
CA ALA A 37 -21.05 18.32 -2.68
C ALA A 37 -19.77 18.80 -1.97
N GLY A 38 -19.76 18.80 -0.63
CA GLY A 38 -18.57 19.15 0.16
C GLY A 38 -17.38 18.24 -0.14
N ALA A 39 -17.59 16.91 -0.17
CA ALA A 39 -16.55 15.95 -0.50
C ALA A 39 -15.99 16.13 -1.92
N GLN A 40 -16.84 16.44 -2.90
CA GLN A 40 -16.40 16.71 -4.27
C GLN A 40 -15.57 17.98 -4.38
N VAL A 41 -15.93 19.05 -3.67
CA VAL A 41 -15.18 20.32 -3.66
C VAL A 41 -13.79 20.12 -3.07
N VAL A 42 -13.68 19.44 -1.93
CA VAL A 42 -12.38 19.16 -1.30
C VAL A 42 -11.48 18.37 -2.24
N ASN A 43 -11.99 17.29 -2.84
CA ASN A 43 -11.19 16.47 -3.77
C ASN A 43 -10.73 17.27 -5.00
N ARG A 44 -11.61 18.10 -5.57
CA ARG A 44 -11.25 18.97 -6.71
C ARG A 44 -10.20 20.01 -6.32
N SER A 45 -10.32 20.63 -5.15
CA SER A 45 -9.33 21.58 -4.63
C SER A 45 -7.99 20.91 -4.38
N SER A 46 -7.96 19.69 -3.82
CA SER A 46 -6.73 18.92 -3.63
C SER A 46 -6.04 18.61 -4.95
N ILE A 47 -6.79 18.18 -5.98
CA ILE A 47 -6.23 17.91 -7.31
C ILE A 47 -5.67 19.19 -7.95
N ALA A 48 -6.39 20.31 -7.85
CA ALA A 48 -5.93 21.59 -8.38
C ALA A 48 -4.67 22.08 -7.66
N ALA A 49 -4.60 21.95 -6.33
CA ALA A 49 -3.42 22.29 -5.55
C ALA A 49 -2.22 21.39 -5.91
N LEU A 50 -2.43 20.07 -6.06
CA LEU A 50 -1.38 19.14 -6.51
C LEU A 50 -0.89 19.48 -7.91
N ALA A 51 -1.79 19.82 -8.84
CA ALA A 51 -1.42 20.20 -10.19
C ALA A 51 -0.64 21.52 -10.21
N PHE A 52 -1.04 22.51 -9.41
CA PHE A 52 -0.33 23.77 -9.28
C PHE A 52 1.06 23.59 -8.68
N LEU A 53 1.18 22.81 -7.60
CA LEU A 53 2.47 22.48 -6.98
C LEU A 53 3.36 21.67 -7.93
N ALA A 54 2.78 20.71 -8.67
CA ALA A 54 3.54 19.94 -9.65
C ALA A 54 4.05 20.83 -10.79
N TRP A 55 3.21 21.75 -11.28
CA TRP A 55 3.61 22.74 -12.28
C TRP A 55 4.75 23.62 -11.77
N ASP A 56 4.60 24.22 -10.60
CA ASP A 56 5.59 25.10 -9.97
C ASP A 56 6.93 24.38 -9.73
N LEU A 57 6.87 23.13 -9.24
CA LEU A 57 8.04 22.27 -9.09
C LEU A 57 8.69 22.02 -10.45
N THR A 58 7.94 21.67 -11.49
CA THR A 58 8.52 21.34 -12.81
C THR A 58 9.20 22.53 -13.48
N ILE A 59 8.68 23.75 -13.33
CA ILE A 59 9.28 24.93 -13.95
C ILE A 59 10.49 25.45 -13.18
N THR A 60 10.51 25.25 -11.86
CA THR A 60 11.55 25.81 -10.97
C THR A 60 12.70 24.81 -10.76
N PHE A 61 12.47 23.52 -11.01
CA PHE A 61 13.46 22.45 -10.79
C PHE A 61 14.75 22.63 -11.59
N ASP A 62 14.67 23.01 -12.87
CA ASP A 62 15.87 23.17 -13.71
C ASP A 62 16.78 24.31 -13.21
N ASP A 63 16.18 25.41 -12.76
CA ASP A 63 16.90 26.54 -12.18
C ASP A 63 17.42 26.21 -10.76
N GLU A 64 16.61 25.55 -9.93
CA GLU A 64 17.04 25.11 -8.60
C GLU A 64 18.26 24.20 -8.70
N VAL A 65 18.23 23.16 -9.53
CA VAL A 65 19.34 22.23 -9.72
C VAL A 65 20.61 22.98 -10.15
N ARG A 66 20.50 23.96 -11.06
CA ARG A 66 21.67 24.68 -11.58
C ARG A 66 22.29 25.65 -10.57
N TYR A 67 21.47 26.30 -9.75
CA TYR A 67 21.94 27.40 -8.88
C TYR A 67 22.10 27.01 -7.42
N ILE A 68 21.37 26.01 -6.94
CA ILE A 68 21.31 25.65 -5.50
C ILE A 68 22.09 24.38 -5.19
N TRP A 69 22.28 23.44 -6.13
CA TRP A 69 22.79 22.11 -5.82
C TRP A 69 24.28 21.98 -6.16
N PRO A 70 25.19 22.19 -5.19
CA PRO A 70 26.60 21.85 -5.38
C PRO A 70 26.78 20.34 -5.59
N PRO A 71 27.93 19.89 -6.14
CA PRO A 71 28.17 18.49 -6.49
C PRO A 71 27.94 17.47 -5.35
N HIS A 72 28.15 17.90 -4.10
CA HIS A 72 27.90 17.08 -2.92
C HIS A 72 26.40 16.79 -2.70
N ASP A 73 25.54 17.75 -2.99
CA ASP A 73 24.10 17.61 -2.78
C ASP A 73 23.47 16.76 -3.89
N CYS A 74 24.03 16.80 -5.12
CA CYS A 74 23.71 15.82 -6.16
C CYS A 74 23.97 14.38 -5.69
N PHE A 75 25.08 14.12 -5.00
CA PHE A 75 25.40 12.79 -4.50
C PHE A 75 24.41 12.33 -3.44
N ILE A 76 24.06 13.20 -2.48
CA ILE A 76 23.07 12.90 -1.44
C ILE A 76 21.71 12.58 -2.08
N TRP A 77 21.28 13.38 -3.06
CA TRP A 77 20.04 13.15 -3.80
C TRP A 77 19.99 11.77 -4.43
N GLN A 78 21.07 11.38 -5.11
CA GLN A 78 21.14 10.12 -5.83
C GLN A 78 21.16 8.93 -4.86
N VAL A 79 21.83 9.06 -3.72
CA VAL A 79 21.76 8.06 -2.64
C VAL A 79 20.33 7.93 -2.11
N TYR A 80 19.65 9.05 -1.82
CA TYR A 80 18.26 9.04 -1.37
C TYR A 80 17.34 8.35 -2.39
N GLN A 81 17.47 8.70 -3.67
CA GLN A 81 16.70 8.16 -4.77
C GLN A 81 16.93 6.65 -4.95
N ALA A 82 18.17 6.19 -4.84
CA ALA A 82 18.53 4.77 -4.89
C ALA A 82 17.95 3.97 -3.72
N VAL A 83 18.01 4.52 -2.50
CA VAL A 83 17.42 3.89 -1.30
C VAL A 83 15.90 3.82 -1.43
N ALA A 84 15.25 4.91 -1.83
CA ALA A 84 13.80 4.94 -2.01
C ALA A 84 13.32 3.89 -3.02
N VAL A 85 13.99 3.76 -4.17
CA VAL A 85 13.65 2.72 -5.15
C VAL A 85 13.90 1.31 -4.64
N THR A 86 15.00 1.10 -3.92
CA THR A 86 15.28 -0.20 -3.29
C THR A 86 14.14 -0.61 -2.36
N LEU A 87 13.63 0.30 -1.53
CA LEU A 87 12.49 0.03 -0.64
C LEU A 87 11.22 -0.30 -1.42
N VAL A 88 10.94 0.43 -2.52
CA VAL A 88 9.78 0.17 -3.38
C VAL A 88 9.87 -1.21 -4.02
N ILE A 89 11.04 -1.60 -4.55
CA ILE A 89 11.27 -2.92 -5.14
C ILE A 89 11.07 -4.02 -4.08
N ILE A 90 11.67 -3.88 -2.89
CA ILE A 90 11.48 -4.81 -1.77
C ILE A 90 10.00 -4.97 -1.42
N ALA A 91 9.24 -3.88 -1.39
CA ALA A 91 7.81 -3.92 -1.11
C ALA A 91 7.04 -4.68 -2.20
N VAL A 92 7.34 -4.45 -3.47
CA VAL A 92 6.71 -5.13 -4.62
C VAL A 92 7.04 -6.62 -4.62
N ASP A 93 8.28 -7.00 -4.38
CA ASP A 93 8.69 -8.40 -4.32
C ASP A 93 8.06 -9.10 -3.12
N THR A 94 7.94 -8.42 -1.98
CA THR A 94 7.20 -8.92 -0.82
C THR A 94 5.74 -9.18 -1.21
N ILE A 95 5.08 -8.27 -1.93
CA ILE A 95 3.71 -8.49 -2.42
C ILE A 95 3.67 -9.74 -3.30
N LEU A 96 4.58 -9.90 -4.28
CA LEU A 96 4.62 -11.07 -5.15
C LEU A 96 4.80 -12.38 -4.37
N ILE A 97 5.70 -12.39 -3.37
CA ILE A 97 5.93 -13.55 -2.49
C ILE A 97 4.69 -13.89 -1.67
N LEU A 98 4.00 -12.88 -1.12
CA LEU A 98 2.74 -13.07 -0.40
C LEU A 98 1.69 -13.75 -1.28
N ARG A 99 1.63 -13.42 -2.58
CA ARG A 99 0.74 -14.12 -3.52
C ARG A 99 1.09 -15.59 -3.67
N VAL A 100 2.38 -15.91 -3.74
CA VAL A 100 2.83 -17.30 -3.82
C VAL A 100 2.46 -18.05 -2.54
N PHE A 101 2.68 -17.46 -1.36
CA PHE A 101 2.29 -18.10 -0.09
C PHE A 101 0.78 -18.31 0.03
N ALA A 102 -0.03 -17.37 -0.46
CA ALA A 102 -1.48 -17.53 -0.51
C ALA A 102 -1.91 -18.69 -1.44
N LEU A 103 -1.17 -18.93 -2.53
CA LEU A 103 -1.47 -19.99 -3.50
C LEU A 103 -0.92 -21.37 -3.10
N PHE A 104 0.22 -21.42 -2.42
CA PHE A 104 0.91 -22.63 -1.98
C PHE A 104 0.61 -22.94 -0.52
N ARG A 105 -0.63 -23.37 -0.23
CA ARG A 105 -1.10 -23.56 1.16
C ARG A 105 -0.33 -24.61 2.00
N ASN A 106 0.47 -25.50 1.40
CA ASN A 106 0.97 -26.68 2.13
C ASN A 106 2.37 -27.19 1.74
N SER A 107 3.20 -26.42 1.04
CA SER A 107 4.55 -26.88 0.61
C SER A 107 5.66 -26.06 1.28
N PRO A 108 6.18 -26.48 2.46
CA PRO A 108 7.20 -25.72 3.18
C PRO A 108 8.53 -25.63 2.41
N ILE A 109 8.84 -26.61 1.56
CA ILE A 109 10.02 -26.60 0.70
C ILE A 109 10.01 -25.39 -0.24
N VAL A 110 8.88 -25.17 -0.93
CA VAL A 110 8.70 -24.04 -1.85
C VAL A 110 8.85 -22.71 -1.10
N HIS A 111 8.30 -22.62 0.12
CA HIS A 111 8.42 -21.42 0.93
C HIS A 111 9.87 -21.14 1.33
N ASN A 112 10.62 -22.15 1.74
CA ASN A 112 12.03 -21.99 2.11
C ASN A 112 12.88 -21.59 0.91
N ILE A 113 12.69 -22.23 -0.26
CA ILE A 113 13.41 -21.88 -1.49
C ILE A 113 13.17 -20.41 -1.86
N ILE A 114 11.91 -19.95 -1.84
CA ILE A 114 11.56 -18.56 -2.18
C ILE A 114 12.16 -17.57 -1.18
N ARG A 115 12.12 -17.88 0.12
CA ARG A 115 12.72 -17.01 1.15
C ARG A 115 14.23 -16.89 0.97
N ILE A 116 14.93 -17.99 0.70
CA ILE A 116 16.38 -17.99 0.47
C ILE A 116 16.70 -17.18 -0.80
N ALA A 117 15.95 -17.39 -1.88
CA ALA A 117 16.13 -16.64 -3.12
C ALA A 117 15.88 -15.13 -2.93
N PHE A 118 14.85 -14.75 -2.16
CA PHE A 118 14.57 -13.34 -1.83
C PHE A 118 15.67 -12.71 -0.98
N ILE A 119 16.21 -13.42 0.02
CA ILE A 119 17.34 -12.91 0.81
C ILE A 119 18.56 -12.72 -0.10
N GLY A 120 18.83 -13.67 -0.99
CA GLY A 120 19.88 -13.56 -2.00
C GLY A 120 19.70 -12.33 -2.89
N GLU A 121 18.47 -12.06 -3.30
CA GLU A 121 18.12 -10.88 -4.09
C GLU A 121 18.39 -9.57 -3.35
N VAL A 122 17.92 -9.45 -2.10
CA VAL A 122 18.14 -8.25 -1.28
C VAL A 122 19.64 -8.01 -1.07
N ILE A 123 20.41 -9.07 -0.83
CA ILE A 123 21.87 -8.97 -0.72
C ILE A 123 22.48 -8.51 -2.06
N SER A 124 22.02 -9.06 -3.18
CA SER A 124 22.47 -8.68 -4.53
C SER A 124 22.24 -7.18 -4.79
N MET A 125 21.06 -6.66 -4.42
CA MET A 125 20.70 -5.25 -4.57
C MET A 125 21.58 -4.36 -3.69
N ILE A 126 21.77 -4.72 -2.42
CA ILE A 126 22.61 -3.93 -1.50
C ILE A 126 24.05 -3.85 -2.03
N ILE A 127 24.61 -4.97 -2.47
CA ILE A 127 25.95 -5.01 -3.06
C ILE A 127 25.99 -4.17 -4.34
N GLY A 128 24.96 -4.28 -5.20
CA GLY A 128 24.83 -3.51 -6.42
C GLY A 128 24.82 -2.00 -6.18
N VAL A 129 24.04 -1.52 -5.20
CA VAL A 129 24.04 -0.11 -4.77
C VAL A 129 25.45 0.28 -4.30
N VAL A 130 26.00 -0.43 -3.32
CA VAL A 130 27.28 -0.06 -2.68
C VAL A 130 28.44 -0.01 -3.68
N LEU A 131 28.51 -0.94 -4.63
CA LEU A 131 29.57 -0.97 -5.64
C LEU A 131 29.35 0.04 -6.77
N SER A 132 28.10 0.40 -7.09
CA SER A 132 27.79 1.36 -8.15
C SER A 132 28.00 2.80 -7.70
N THR A 133 27.59 3.16 -6.48
CA THR A 133 27.66 4.53 -5.93
C THR A 133 29.00 5.27 -6.13
N PRO A 134 30.19 4.68 -5.86
CA PRO A 134 31.46 5.40 -5.96
C PRO A 134 31.95 5.61 -7.39
N HIS A 135 31.38 4.93 -8.39
CA HIS A 135 31.85 4.95 -9.78
C HIS A 135 30.89 5.68 -10.73
N ILE A 136 29.89 6.38 -10.20
CA ILE A 136 28.92 7.13 -11.02
C ILE A 136 29.49 8.52 -11.31
N GLU A 137 29.62 8.83 -12.59
CA GLU A 137 29.95 10.17 -13.09
C GLU A 137 28.66 10.98 -13.29
N TYR A 138 28.63 12.21 -12.75
CA TYR A 138 27.49 13.13 -12.82
C TYR A 138 27.80 14.32 -13.74
N ASN A 139 26.81 14.76 -14.51
CA ASN A 139 26.83 16.03 -15.24
C ASN A 139 26.50 17.24 -14.33
N ASP A 140 26.68 18.45 -14.85
CA ASP A 140 26.35 19.72 -14.18
C ASP A 140 24.86 19.85 -13.76
N VAL A 141 23.99 19.00 -14.29
CA VAL A 141 22.55 18.89 -13.94
C VAL A 141 22.24 17.68 -13.05
N CYS A 142 23.22 17.20 -12.27
CA CYS A 142 23.13 16.02 -11.40
C CYS A 142 22.64 14.72 -12.10
N LEU A 143 22.82 14.59 -13.42
CA LEU A 143 22.34 13.46 -14.22
C LEU A 143 23.43 12.40 -14.40
N VAL A 144 23.06 11.12 -14.24
CA VAL A 144 23.98 9.97 -14.37
C VAL A 144 24.34 9.73 -15.83
N VAL A 145 25.62 9.93 -16.16
CA VAL A 145 26.13 9.82 -17.55
C VAL A 145 26.61 8.43 -17.86
N ARG A 146 27.41 7.87 -16.93
CA ARG A 146 28.09 6.60 -17.13
C ARG A 146 27.77 5.66 -15.98
N VAL A 147 27.16 4.53 -16.35
CA VAL A 147 26.81 3.47 -15.42
C VAL A 147 27.85 2.34 -15.56
N PRO A 148 28.55 1.95 -14.49
CA PRO A 148 29.50 0.85 -14.53
C PRO A 148 28.81 -0.49 -14.79
N ARG A 149 29.50 -1.44 -15.41
CA ARG A 149 28.96 -2.79 -15.71
C ARG A 149 28.48 -3.56 -14.47
N SER A 150 28.95 -3.19 -13.28
CA SER A 150 28.48 -3.73 -11.99
C SER A 150 26.97 -3.54 -11.77
N PHE A 151 26.35 -2.60 -12.48
CA PHE A 151 24.90 -2.44 -12.50
C PHE A 151 24.16 -3.68 -13.01
N GLY A 152 24.81 -4.55 -13.80
CA GLY A 152 24.23 -5.82 -14.24
C GLY A 152 23.79 -6.75 -13.11
N LEU A 153 24.29 -6.57 -11.88
CA LEU A 153 23.83 -7.30 -10.70
C LEU A 153 22.35 -7.05 -10.38
N TRP A 154 21.83 -5.85 -10.68
CA TRP A 154 20.40 -5.53 -10.55
C TRP A 154 19.50 -6.31 -11.51
N LEU A 155 20.07 -6.88 -12.58
CA LEU A 155 19.32 -7.71 -13.51
C LEU A 155 18.95 -9.07 -12.89
N ALA A 156 19.63 -9.49 -11.81
CA ALA A 156 19.23 -10.65 -11.01
C ALA A 156 17.79 -10.47 -10.46
N SER A 157 17.46 -9.25 -10.03
CA SER A 157 16.11 -8.87 -9.55
C SER A 157 15.04 -9.07 -10.60
N LEU A 158 15.35 -8.81 -11.87
CA LEU A 158 14.42 -9.09 -12.96
C LEU A 158 14.20 -10.60 -13.15
N VAL A 159 15.27 -11.40 -13.09
CA VAL A 159 15.18 -12.86 -13.23
C VAL A 159 14.36 -13.45 -12.09
N PHE A 160 14.59 -13.01 -10.85
CA PHE A 160 13.80 -13.44 -9.70
C PHE A 160 12.32 -13.09 -9.86
N GLN A 161 12.02 -11.87 -10.31
CA GLN A 161 10.65 -11.41 -10.54
C GLN A 161 9.93 -12.23 -11.63
N ILE A 162 10.63 -12.55 -12.73
CA ILE A 162 10.13 -13.43 -13.79
C ILE A 162 9.88 -14.85 -13.26
N LEU A 163 10.82 -15.39 -12.48
CA LEU A 163 10.72 -16.73 -11.91
C LEU A 163 9.50 -16.84 -10.98
N LEU A 164 9.31 -15.87 -10.07
CA LEU A 164 8.14 -15.84 -9.20
C LEU A 164 6.85 -15.73 -10.01
N PHE A 165 6.81 -14.88 -11.03
CA PHE A 165 5.63 -14.74 -11.88
C PHE A 165 5.28 -16.04 -12.62
N ILE A 166 6.28 -16.71 -13.20
CA ILE A 166 6.10 -18.01 -13.86
C ILE A 166 5.59 -19.06 -12.87
N LEU A 167 6.19 -19.16 -11.69
CA LEU A 167 5.77 -20.11 -10.66
C LEU A 167 4.31 -19.89 -10.23
N THR A 168 3.95 -18.62 -10.00
CA THR A 168 2.59 -18.24 -9.58
C THR A 168 1.58 -18.57 -10.68
N SER A 169 1.91 -18.24 -11.94
CA SER A 169 1.07 -18.51 -13.10
C SER A 169 0.94 -20.00 -13.37
N TYR A 170 2.05 -20.75 -13.36
CA TYR A 170 2.07 -22.20 -13.57
C TYR A 170 1.16 -22.91 -12.58
N ARG A 171 1.30 -22.58 -11.29
CA ARG A 171 0.47 -23.21 -10.25
C ARG A 171 -0.99 -22.83 -10.41
N PHE A 172 -1.29 -21.59 -10.78
CA PHE A 172 -2.63 -21.14 -11.05
C PHE A 172 -3.28 -21.92 -12.20
N TYR A 173 -2.60 -22.08 -13.33
CA TYR A 173 -3.09 -22.88 -14.46
C TYR A 173 -3.28 -24.36 -14.08
N SER A 174 -2.36 -24.94 -13.31
CA SER A 174 -2.47 -26.30 -12.77
C SER A 174 -3.72 -26.46 -11.89
N THR A 175 -3.98 -25.49 -11.01
CA THR A 175 -5.15 -25.49 -10.11
C THR A 175 -6.46 -25.31 -10.88
N ILE A 176 -6.50 -24.44 -11.91
CA ILE A 176 -7.69 -24.30 -12.77
C ILE A 176 -8.03 -25.63 -13.46
N LYS A 177 -7.04 -26.31 -14.03
CA LYS A 177 -7.24 -27.62 -14.67
C LYS A 177 -7.74 -28.68 -13.69
N GLY A 178 -7.41 -28.55 -12.40
CA GLY A 178 -7.90 -29.41 -11.31
C GLY A 178 -9.32 -29.12 -10.80
N GLY A 179 -10.09 -28.26 -11.48
CA GLY A 179 -11.51 -28.02 -11.15
C GLY A 179 -11.79 -26.79 -10.25
N TRP A 180 -10.78 -25.99 -9.92
CA TRP A 180 -10.92 -24.78 -9.08
C TRP A 180 -11.32 -23.51 -9.83
N GLY A 181 -11.66 -23.59 -11.13
CA GLY A 181 -12.01 -22.43 -11.96
C GLY A 181 -13.22 -21.60 -11.48
N ARG A 182 -13.96 -22.07 -10.46
CA ARG A 182 -15.16 -21.41 -9.92
C ARG A 182 -14.90 -20.39 -8.81
N VAL A 183 -13.65 -20.22 -8.33
CA VAL A 183 -13.35 -19.21 -7.30
C VAL A 183 -12.97 -17.89 -7.98
N PRO A 184 -13.88 -16.89 -8.03
CA PRO A 184 -13.65 -15.64 -8.78
C PRO A 184 -12.51 -14.79 -8.23
N LEU A 185 -12.16 -14.97 -6.95
CA LEU A 185 -11.09 -14.21 -6.28
C LEU A 185 -9.73 -14.40 -6.96
N VAL A 186 -9.36 -15.64 -7.26
CA VAL A 186 -8.00 -15.97 -7.75
C VAL A 186 -7.83 -15.53 -9.20
N SER A 187 -8.87 -15.64 -10.03
CA SER A 187 -8.82 -15.27 -11.44
C SER A 187 -8.77 -13.75 -11.66
N VAL A 188 -9.51 -12.98 -10.86
CA VAL A 188 -9.44 -11.51 -10.91
C VAL A 188 -8.06 -11.02 -10.47
N MET A 189 -7.54 -11.56 -9.37
CA MET A 189 -6.21 -11.22 -8.85
C MET A 189 -5.09 -11.52 -9.85
N MET A 190 -5.18 -12.62 -10.59
CA MET A 190 -4.20 -12.99 -11.61
C MET A 190 -4.27 -12.10 -12.85
N ARG A 191 -5.48 -11.79 -13.34
CA ARG A 191 -5.66 -10.93 -14.51
C ARG A 191 -5.07 -9.54 -14.28
N ASP A 192 -5.35 -8.95 -13.12
CA ASP A 192 -4.89 -7.61 -12.79
C ASP A 192 -3.38 -7.59 -12.49
N GLY A 193 -2.85 -8.66 -11.88
CA GLY A 193 -1.42 -8.83 -11.67
C GLY A 193 -0.62 -9.05 -12.96
N THR A 194 -1.21 -9.67 -13.97
CA THR A 194 -0.55 -10.02 -15.24
C THR A 194 -0.23 -8.77 -16.07
N TRP A 195 -1.18 -7.83 -16.19
CA TRP A 195 -0.93 -6.59 -16.93
C TRP A 195 0.17 -5.73 -16.27
N ALA A 196 0.15 -5.64 -14.94
CA ALA A 196 1.20 -4.95 -14.19
C ALA A 196 2.58 -5.59 -14.39
N PHE A 197 2.65 -6.92 -14.42
CA PHE A 197 3.90 -7.63 -14.68
C PHE A 197 4.46 -7.35 -16.08
N PHE A 198 3.60 -7.37 -17.12
CA PHE A 198 4.05 -7.02 -18.47
C PHE A 198 4.53 -5.57 -18.57
N LEU A 199 3.82 -4.64 -17.93
CA LEU A 199 4.22 -3.24 -17.87
C LEU A 199 5.61 -3.09 -17.23
N LEU A 200 5.84 -3.73 -16.07
CA LEU A 200 7.16 -3.71 -15.41
C LEU A 200 8.24 -4.38 -16.27
N PHE A 201 7.94 -5.51 -16.91
CA PHE A 201 8.86 -6.21 -17.80
C PHE A 201 9.31 -5.33 -18.97
N PHE A 202 8.39 -4.63 -19.64
CA PHE A 202 8.74 -3.73 -20.75
C PHE A 202 9.57 -2.54 -20.29
N ILE A 203 9.27 -1.96 -19.12
CA ILE A 203 10.08 -0.86 -18.57
C ILE A 203 11.49 -1.35 -18.23
N TYR A 204 11.63 -2.50 -17.56
CA TYR A 204 12.94 -3.08 -17.25
C TYR A 204 13.72 -3.49 -18.50
N ALA A 205 13.07 -4.06 -19.50
CA ALA A 205 13.70 -4.39 -20.77
C ALA A 205 14.16 -3.13 -21.51
N GLY A 206 13.35 -2.07 -21.52
CA GLY A 206 13.74 -0.75 -22.03
C GLY A 206 14.94 -0.20 -21.27
N TYR A 207 14.94 -0.31 -19.94
CA TYR A 207 16.02 0.16 -19.09
C TYR A 207 17.34 -0.59 -19.35
N ALA A 208 17.29 -1.92 -19.46
CA ALA A 208 18.42 -2.73 -19.88
C ALA A 208 18.93 -2.36 -21.28
N THR A 209 18.01 -2.08 -22.21
CA THR A 209 18.35 -1.67 -23.59
C THR A 209 19.06 -0.30 -23.60
N LEU A 210 18.59 0.67 -22.79
CA LEU A 210 19.25 1.98 -22.68
C LEU A 210 20.66 1.90 -22.10
N ILE A 211 20.95 0.93 -21.23
CA ILE A 211 22.30 0.72 -20.70
C ILE A 211 23.23 0.12 -21.77
N ILE A 212 22.71 -0.71 -22.67
CA ILE A 212 23.50 -1.36 -23.72
C ILE A 212 23.81 -0.38 -24.86
N ILE A 213 22.89 0.55 -25.14
CA ILE A 213 23.06 1.53 -26.21
C ILE A 213 23.86 2.72 -25.68
N PRO A 214 25.02 3.07 -26.27
CA PRO A 214 25.92 4.12 -25.76
C PRO A 214 25.43 5.56 -26.00
N HIS A 215 24.12 5.80 -26.09
CA HIS A 215 23.57 7.15 -26.24
C HIS A 215 23.37 7.81 -24.88
N GLU A 216 24.24 8.75 -24.54
CA GLU A 216 24.43 9.31 -23.19
C GLU A 216 23.26 10.17 -22.63
N SER A 217 22.13 10.29 -23.34
CA SER A 217 21.08 11.28 -23.01
C SER A 217 19.80 10.73 -22.37
N TYR A 218 19.60 9.42 -22.27
CA TYR A 218 18.27 8.85 -21.91
C TYR A 218 18.21 8.00 -20.63
N SER A 219 19.33 7.75 -19.96
CA SER A 219 19.43 6.79 -18.84
C SER A 219 18.50 7.11 -17.65
N GLY A 220 18.13 8.38 -17.44
CA GLY A 220 17.26 8.80 -16.33
C GLY A 220 15.75 8.68 -16.60
N VAL A 221 15.31 8.68 -17.87
CA VAL A 221 13.87 8.79 -18.20
C VAL A 221 13.10 7.57 -17.72
N LEU A 222 13.63 6.36 -17.98
CA LEU A 222 12.95 5.12 -17.62
C LEU A 222 12.91 4.86 -16.11
N PHE A 223 13.77 5.51 -15.33
CA PHE A 223 13.74 5.43 -13.87
C PHE A 223 12.45 6.03 -13.30
N GLY A 224 12.05 7.21 -13.79
CA GLY A 224 10.78 7.84 -13.39
C GLY A 224 9.56 6.99 -13.77
N TRP A 225 9.59 6.39 -14.97
CA TRP A 225 8.54 5.46 -15.41
C TRP A 225 8.46 4.20 -14.55
N LEU A 226 9.60 3.67 -14.12
CA LEU A 226 9.65 2.51 -13.23
C LEU A 226 8.99 2.81 -11.89
N LEU A 227 9.29 3.96 -11.29
CA LEU A 227 8.66 4.43 -10.05
C LEU A 227 7.14 4.60 -10.20
N ALA A 228 6.71 5.25 -11.28
CA ALA A 228 5.30 5.45 -11.58
C ALA A 228 4.57 4.10 -11.75
N ALA A 229 5.21 3.15 -12.45
CA ALA A 229 4.68 1.81 -12.65
C ALA A 229 4.51 1.02 -11.36
N PHE A 230 5.51 1.06 -10.47
CA PHE A 230 5.43 0.40 -9.16
C PHE A 230 4.32 0.98 -8.29
N SER A 231 4.19 2.32 -8.26
CA SER A 231 3.09 2.99 -7.54
C SER A 231 1.74 2.55 -8.12
N PHE A 232 1.59 2.61 -9.44
CA PHE A 232 0.34 2.29 -10.11
C PHE A 232 -0.10 0.83 -9.91
N ALA A 233 0.84 -0.10 -10.08
CA ALA A 233 0.59 -1.51 -9.88
C ALA A 233 0.28 -1.81 -8.41
N GLY A 234 1.07 -1.28 -7.49
CA GLY A 234 0.96 -1.56 -6.06
C GLY A 234 -0.40 -1.22 -5.48
N TYR A 235 -0.92 0.00 -5.74
CA TYR A 235 -2.19 0.43 -5.15
C TYR A 235 -3.37 -0.41 -5.64
N ARG A 236 -3.40 -0.78 -6.94
CA ARG A 236 -4.51 -1.57 -7.51
C ARG A 236 -4.62 -2.94 -6.87
N ILE A 237 -3.48 -3.55 -6.58
CA ILE A 237 -3.41 -4.86 -5.93
C ILE A 237 -4.01 -4.78 -4.52
N ILE A 238 -3.65 -3.75 -3.76
CA ILE A 238 -4.12 -3.54 -2.39
C ILE A 238 -5.63 -3.24 -2.38
N LEU A 239 -6.11 -2.35 -3.26
CA LEU A 239 -7.53 -2.00 -3.34
C LEU A 239 -8.40 -3.20 -3.73
N ASN A 240 -7.96 -4.00 -4.69
CA ASN A 240 -8.71 -5.19 -5.08
C ASN A 240 -8.81 -6.17 -3.91
N LEU A 241 -7.72 -6.37 -3.17
CA LEU A 241 -7.73 -7.22 -1.96
C LEU A 241 -8.70 -6.68 -0.89
N TYR A 242 -8.73 -5.36 -0.68
CA TYR A 242 -9.64 -4.72 0.28
C TYR A 242 -11.11 -4.89 -0.10
N HIS A 243 -11.46 -4.71 -1.38
CA HIS A 243 -12.82 -4.87 -1.86
C HIS A 243 -13.34 -6.30 -1.64
N PHE A 244 -12.50 -7.31 -1.90
CA PHE A 244 -12.85 -8.70 -1.65
C PHE A 244 -13.00 -9.03 -0.16
N GLY A 245 -12.13 -8.50 0.71
CA GLY A 245 -12.25 -8.66 2.15
C GLY A 245 -13.59 -8.12 2.68
N SER A 246 -13.99 -6.93 2.20
CA SER A 246 -15.23 -6.27 2.59
C SER A 246 -16.48 -7.00 2.06
N ALA A 247 -16.45 -7.48 0.82
CA ALA A 247 -17.56 -8.24 0.23
C ALA A 247 -17.80 -9.59 0.94
N GLN A 248 -16.71 -10.28 1.33
CA GLN A 248 -16.80 -11.53 2.07
C GLN A 248 -17.31 -11.31 3.50
N GLN A 249 -16.92 -10.21 4.15
CA GLN A 249 -17.43 -9.86 5.48
C GLN A 249 -18.94 -9.59 5.44
N ASN A 250 -19.44 -8.82 4.47
CA ASN A 250 -20.86 -8.53 4.34
C ASN A 250 -21.72 -9.78 4.13
N HIS A 251 -21.26 -10.73 3.29
CA HIS A 251 -21.97 -12.00 3.10
C HIS A 251 -21.98 -12.89 4.35
N ARG A 252 -20.92 -12.86 5.16
CA ARG A 252 -20.84 -13.65 6.40
C ARG A 252 -21.75 -13.08 7.50
N SER A 253 -21.98 -11.77 7.51
CA SER A 253 -22.90 -11.10 8.44
C SER A 253 -24.38 -11.37 8.13
N THR A 254 -24.75 -11.62 6.87
CA THR A 254 -26.15 -11.91 6.49
C THR A 254 -26.57 -13.36 6.75
N GLN A 255 -25.64 -14.27 7.05
CA GLN A 255 -25.92 -15.70 7.23
C GLN A 255 -25.89 -16.21 8.69
N LEU A 256 -25.60 -15.37 9.68
CA LEU A 256 -25.71 -15.79 11.09
C LEU A 256 -27.13 -15.53 11.63
N PRO A 257 -27.87 -16.55 12.11
CA PRO A 257 -28.98 -16.32 13.02
C PRO A 257 -28.43 -15.65 14.27
N SER A 258 -29.15 -14.66 14.77
CA SER A 258 -28.90 -13.94 16.01
C SER A 258 -28.73 -14.92 17.20
N HIS A 259 -27.51 -15.36 17.45
CA HIS A 259 -27.12 -15.94 18.73
C HIS A 259 -26.05 -15.05 19.34
N HIS A 260 -26.43 -14.36 20.42
CA HIS A 260 -25.56 -13.52 21.24
C HIS A 260 -24.21 -14.20 21.50
N THR A 261 -23.20 -13.84 20.73
CA THR A 261 -21.81 -13.99 21.12
C THR A 261 -21.15 -12.65 20.92
N ARG A 262 -20.91 -11.99 22.06
CA ARG A 262 -20.27 -10.70 22.18
C ARG A 262 -18.80 -10.85 21.77
N ILE A 263 -18.55 -10.82 20.47
CA ILE A 263 -17.22 -10.61 19.91
C ILE A 263 -17.04 -9.10 19.85
N THR A 264 -16.06 -8.58 20.59
CA THR A 264 -15.65 -7.17 20.56
C THR A 264 -15.08 -6.83 19.18
N GLY A 265 -15.97 -6.41 18.27
CA GLY A 265 -15.60 -5.73 17.03
C GLY A 265 -15.08 -4.34 17.33
N THR A 266 -14.04 -3.90 16.62
CA THR A 266 -13.49 -2.55 16.67
C THR A 266 -14.36 -1.54 15.91
N ASP A 267 -15.69 -1.64 16.06
CA ASP A 267 -16.59 -0.62 15.54
C ASP A 267 -16.53 0.58 16.50
N ILE A 268 -15.93 1.67 16.02
CA ILE A 268 -15.89 2.95 16.70
C ILE A 268 -17.31 3.53 16.62
N GLN A 269 -18.16 3.17 17.57
CA GLN A 269 -19.44 3.84 17.77
C GLN A 269 -19.19 5.21 18.42
N PHE A 270 -19.34 6.27 17.64
CA PHE A 270 -19.45 7.63 18.18
C PHE A 270 -20.80 7.77 18.87
N THR A 271 -20.81 7.69 20.20
CA THR A 271 -21.99 8.04 20.99
C THR A 271 -22.13 9.56 21.00
N SER A 272 -23.04 10.09 20.17
CA SER A 272 -23.46 11.49 20.31
C SER A 272 -24.37 11.57 21.53
N HIS A 273 -23.80 11.94 22.69
CA HIS A 273 -24.59 12.27 23.87
C HIS A 273 -25.38 13.55 23.60
N ARG A 274 -26.66 13.40 23.25
CA ARG A 274 -27.64 14.48 23.29
C ARG A 274 -27.97 14.76 24.76
N ALA A 275 -27.43 15.85 25.30
CA ALA A 275 -27.79 16.35 26.61
C ALA A 275 -29.25 16.83 26.59
N SER A 276 -30.17 16.06 27.20
CA SER A 276 -31.47 16.56 27.61
C SER A 276 -31.31 17.18 28.99
N SER A 277 -31.42 18.50 29.06
CA SER A 277 -31.57 19.26 30.30
C SER A 277 -32.86 18.89 31.00
N GLY A 278 -32.75 18.34 32.22
CA GLY A 278 -33.83 18.18 33.18
C GLY A 278 -33.26 18.30 34.59
N PRO A 279 -33.80 19.15 35.48
CA PRO A 279 -33.21 19.41 36.78
C PRO A 279 -33.84 18.51 37.84
N GLU A 280 -33.09 17.53 38.37
CA GLU A 280 -33.48 16.88 39.63
C GLU A 280 -32.29 16.79 40.59
N SER A 281 -32.42 17.64 41.62
CA SER A 281 -31.91 17.62 42.99
C SER A 281 -30.85 16.61 43.42
N HIS A 282 -29.79 17.19 43.98
CA HIS A 282 -28.75 16.61 44.82
C HIS A 282 -29.24 15.66 45.91
N GLU A 283 -28.59 14.50 46.01
CA GLU A 283 -28.35 13.85 47.30
C GLU A 283 -26.89 13.34 47.34
N LEU A 284 -26.12 13.87 48.30
CA LEU A 284 -24.73 13.55 48.57
C LEU A 284 -24.70 12.46 49.66
N THR A 285 -24.32 11.24 49.31
CA THR A 285 -23.91 10.24 50.32
C THR A 285 -22.54 9.68 49.99
N MET A 286 -21.58 10.13 50.77
CA MET A 286 -20.24 9.58 50.96
C MET A 286 -20.36 8.25 51.71
N PHE A 287 -19.82 7.14 51.19
CA PHE A 287 -19.43 6.01 52.04
C PHE A 287 -18.26 5.18 51.48
N SER A 288 -17.36 4.89 52.42
CA SER A 288 -16.02 4.30 52.39
C SER A 288 -15.94 2.85 51.86
N PRO A 289 -14.77 2.36 51.38
CA PRO A 289 -14.62 1.01 50.84
C PRO A 289 -14.46 -0.04 51.95
N LYS A 290 -15.17 -1.17 51.84
CA LYS A 290 -14.91 -2.37 52.66
C LYS A 290 -14.36 -3.50 51.80
N THR A 291 -13.14 -3.89 52.17
CA THR A 291 -12.55 -5.21 51.98
C THR A 291 -13.46 -6.31 52.53
N THR A 292 -13.58 -7.43 51.83
CA THR A 292 -13.97 -8.72 52.44
C THR A 292 -13.21 -9.85 51.76
N ARG A 293 -12.72 -10.75 52.61
CA ARG A 293 -11.73 -11.81 52.44
C ARG A 293 -12.42 -13.11 52.80
N VAL A 294 -12.46 -14.11 51.91
CA VAL A 294 -12.62 -15.56 52.19
C VAL A 294 -12.15 -16.28 50.91
N GLY A 295 -11.18 -17.20 50.83
CA GLY A 295 -10.67 -18.15 51.81
C GLY A 295 -11.10 -19.57 51.40
N GLY A 296 -10.29 -20.28 50.61
CA GLY A 296 -10.57 -21.68 50.25
C GLY A 296 -9.43 -22.35 49.49
N ARG A 297 -8.51 -22.99 50.23
CA ARG A 297 -7.43 -23.86 49.73
C ARG A 297 -8.00 -25.21 49.26
N HIS A 298 -7.44 -25.74 48.18
CA HIS A 298 -7.08 -27.17 48.14
C HIS A 298 -5.65 -27.30 47.60
N VAL A 299 -4.80 -27.90 48.42
CA VAL A 299 -3.42 -28.29 48.14
C VAL A 299 -3.45 -29.78 47.77
N SER A 300 -2.73 -30.16 46.72
CA SER A 300 -2.13 -31.50 46.59
C SER A 300 -0.91 -31.41 45.70
N THR A 301 0.22 -31.60 46.37
CA THR A 301 1.60 -31.71 45.93
C THR A 301 1.84 -33.06 45.24
N LEU A 302 2.64 -33.11 44.16
CA LEU A 302 3.73 -34.10 44.03
C LEU A 302 4.64 -33.79 42.83
N SER A 303 5.92 -33.88 43.15
CA SER A 303 7.16 -33.59 42.43
C SER A 303 7.80 -34.84 41.82
N SER A 304 8.58 -34.70 40.73
CA SER A 304 9.89 -35.37 40.41
C SER A 304 10.20 -35.14 38.91
N ILE A 305 11.26 -34.44 38.47
CA ILE A 305 12.74 -34.67 38.49
C ILE A 305 13.24 -35.71 37.46
N SER A 306 14.10 -35.26 36.53
CA SER A 306 15.33 -35.91 35.96
C SER A 306 15.70 -35.23 34.61
N SER A 307 16.67 -34.30 34.51
CA SER A 307 18.14 -34.42 34.27
C SER A 307 18.59 -35.06 32.92
N VAL A 308 19.04 -34.22 31.95
CA VAL A 308 20.43 -34.00 31.37
C VAL A 308 21.34 -35.26 31.21
N PRO A 309 22.30 -35.42 30.22
CA PRO A 309 23.11 -34.44 29.44
C PRO A 309 23.41 -34.72 27.93
N GLU A 310 24.12 -33.73 27.32
CA GLU A 310 25.16 -33.70 26.26
C GLU A 310 25.58 -34.96 25.47
N PRO A 311 26.14 -34.75 24.25
CA PRO A 311 27.56 -35.08 24.10
C PRO A 311 28.41 -34.11 23.26
N GLU A 312 29.71 -34.20 23.56
CA GLU A 312 30.91 -33.58 22.99
C GLU A 312 31.20 -33.88 21.50
N LEU A 313 32.08 -33.01 20.99
CA LEU A 313 32.87 -33.02 19.76
C LEU A 313 33.43 -34.38 19.27
N ALA A 314 33.47 -34.51 17.94
CA ALA A 314 34.62 -35.00 17.17
C ALA A 314 34.70 -34.21 15.85
#